data_AF-A0A1Y0MJ31-F1
#
_entry.id   AF-A0A1Y0MJ31-F1
#
_cell.length_a   1.000
_cell.length_b   1.000
_cell.length_c   1.000
_cell.angle_alpha   90.00
_cell.angle_beta   90.00
_cell.angle_gamma   90.00
#
_symmetry.space_group_name_H-M   'P 1'
#
loop_
_entity.id
_entity.type
_entity.pdbx_description
1 polymer ?
#
loop_
_entity_poly.entity_id
_entity_poly.type
_entity_poly.pdbx_seq_one_letter_code
_entity_poly.pdbx_strand_id
1 'polypeptide(L)' 'MTSQPNNPLHGIKLQQIIEDLVAHYGWEYMGYEINIRCFTHDPSVKSSLKFLRRTPWARTKVEKMYLSMLEKRR' A
#
# COMPACT_ATOMS: atom_id res chain seq x y z
N MET A 1 18.21 21.60 -19.31
CA MET A 1 16.79 21.50 -18.90
C MET A 1 16.67 20.30 -17.98
N THR A 2 16.32 20.55 -16.72
CA THR A 2 16.43 19.64 -15.58
C THR A 2 15.33 18.58 -15.58
N SER A 3 15.61 17.40 -16.15
CA SER A 3 14.85 16.19 -15.82
C SER A 3 15.51 15.52 -14.61
N GLN A 4 14.91 15.70 -13.44
CA GLN A 4 15.11 14.80 -12.31
C GLN A 4 14.05 13.70 -12.45
N PRO A 5 14.37 12.49 -12.97
CA PRO A 5 13.38 11.46 -13.30
C PRO A 5 13.04 10.53 -12.13
N ASN A 6 13.51 10.84 -10.91
CA ASN A 6 13.57 9.89 -9.79
C ASN A 6 12.77 10.34 -8.56
N ASN A 7 11.54 10.84 -8.74
CA ASN A 7 10.57 10.82 -7.65
C ASN A 7 9.67 9.59 -7.80
N PRO A 8 10.04 8.42 -7.22
CA PRO A 8 9.27 7.19 -7.33
C PRO A 8 7.91 7.27 -6.64
N LEU A 9 7.51 8.42 -6.07
CA LEU A 9 6.24 8.64 -5.36
C LEU A 9 5.41 9.79 -5.93
N HIS A 10 5.88 10.52 -6.95
CA HIS A 10 5.16 11.69 -7.45
C HIS A 10 3.93 11.25 -8.28
N GLY A 11 2.75 11.26 -7.66
CA GLY A 11 1.48 10.89 -8.29
C GLY A 11 1.00 9.46 -8.00
N ILE A 12 1.61 8.74 -7.05
CA ILE A 12 1.16 7.39 -6.71
C ILE A 12 -0.16 7.45 -5.96
N LYS A 13 -1.20 6.86 -6.56
CA LYS A 13 -2.52 6.74 -5.96
C LYS A 13 -2.50 5.66 -4.88
N LEU A 14 -3.29 5.82 -3.81
CA LEU A 14 -3.46 4.80 -2.77
C LEU A 14 -3.83 3.42 -3.36
N GLN A 15 -4.56 3.41 -4.48
CA GLN A 15 -4.86 2.17 -5.21
C GLN A 15 -3.59 1.48 -5.69
N GLN A 16 -2.70 2.22 -6.33
CA GLN A 16 -1.43 1.71 -6.87
C GLN A 16 -0.54 1.17 -5.75
N ILE A 17 -0.52 1.84 -4.60
CA ILE A 17 0.22 1.38 -3.41
C ILE A 17 -0.24 -0.01 -3.00
N ILE A 18 -1.56 -0.20 -2.87
CA ILE A 18 -2.13 -1.50 -2.48
C ILE A 18 -1.82 -2.54 -3.55
N GLU A 19 -2.00 -2.20 -4.83
CA GLU A 19 -1.71 -3.13 -5.93
C GLU A 19 -0.24 -3.58 -5.94
N ASP A 20 0.71 -2.68 -5.73
CA ASP A 20 2.14 -3.04 -5.68
C ASP A 20 2.48 -3.86 -4.43
N LEU A 21 1.95 -3.49 -3.27
CA LEU A 21 2.14 -4.25 -2.02
C LEU A 21 1.56 -5.65 -2.13
N VAL A 22 0.38 -5.80 -2.70
CA VAL A 22 -0.26 -7.10 -2.92
C VAL A 22 0.52 -7.91 -3.97
N ALA A 23 0.99 -7.28 -5.04
CA ALA A 23 1.80 -7.95 -6.05
C ALA A 23 3.15 -8.43 -5.49
N HIS A 24 3.72 -7.71 -4.53
CA HIS A 24 5.02 -8.03 -3.95
C HIS A 24 4.97 -8.97 -2.75
N TYR A 25 4.06 -8.72 -1.81
CA TYR A 25 3.95 -9.44 -0.53
C TYR A 25 2.72 -10.35 -0.44
N GLY A 26 1.67 -10.04 -1.19
CA GLY A 26 0.38 -10.71 -1.06
C GLY A 26 -0.45 -10.23 0.14
N TRP A 27 -1.73 -10.61 0.12
CA TRP A 27 -2.69 -10.20 1.15
C TRP A 27 -2.40 -10.81 2.52
N GLU A 28 -1.83 -12.01 2.57
CA GLU A 28 -1.51 -12.69 3.83
C GLU A 28 -0.49 -11.91 4.66
N TYR A 29 0.61 -11.47 4.03
CA TYR A 29 1.61 -10.65 4.69
C TYR A 29 1.05 -9.29 5.10
N MET A 30 0.25 -8.67 4.22
CA MET A 30 -0.41 -7.41 4.55
C MET A 30 -1.36 -7.54 5.74
N GLY A 31 -2.11 -8.63 5.84
CA GLY A 31 -2.99 -8.94 6.97
C GLY A 31 -2.23 -9.27 8.26
N TYR A 32 -1.03 -9.84 8.14
CA TYR A 32 -0.15 -10.10 9.26
C TYR A 32 0.41 -8.80 9.86
N GLU A 33 0.95 -7.91 9.03
CA GLU A 33 1.53 -6.64 9.48
C GLU A 33 0.44 -5.61 9.84
N ILE A 34 -0.67 -5.61 9.10
CA ILE A 34 -1.82 -4.75 9.29
C ILE A 34 -3.02 -5.65 9.56
N ASN A 35 -3.23 -5.98 10.85
CA ASN A 35 -4.33 -6.82 11.30
C ASN A 35 -5.69 -6.12 11.12
N ILE A 36 -6.20 -6.14 9.90
CA ILE A 36 -7.51 -5.60 9.52
C ILE A 36 -8.28 -6.65 8.71
N ARG A 37 -9.60 -6.72 8.97
CA ARG A 37 -10.46 -7.73 8.34
C ARG A 37 -10.46 -7.67 6.82
N CYS A 38 -10.26 -6.49 6.20
CA CYS A 38 -10.27 -6.36 4.75
C CYS A 38 -9.04 -6.97 4.05
N PHE A 39 -8.01 -7.40 4.77
CA PHE A 39 -6.88 -8.14 4.21
C PHE A 39 -6.95 -9.64 4.49
N THR A 40 -7.72 -10.05 5.50
CA THR A 40 -7.84 -11.47 5.91
C THR A 40 -9.15 -12.12 5.46
N HIS A 41 -10.19 -11.34 5.21
CA HIS A 41 -11.52 -11.83 4.84
C HIS A 41 -12.01 -11.10 3.59
N ASP A 42 -12.08 -11.83 2.48
CA ASP A 42 -12.39 -11.31 1.13
C ASP A 42 -11.46 -10.14 0.70
N PRO A 43 -10.14 -10.39 0.61
CA PRO A 43 -9.19 -9.35 0.28
C PRO A 43 -9.39 -8.84 -1.15
N SER A 44 -9.75 -7.56 -1.28
CA SER A 44 -9.90 -6.91 -2.57
C SER A 44 -9.52 -5.44 -2.53
N VAL A 45 -8.85 -4.96 -3.58
CA VAL A 45 -8.36 -3.58 -3.68
C VAL A 45 -9.49 -2.56 -3.46
N LYS A 46 -10.67 -2.79 -4.03
CA LYS A 46 -11.84 -1.90 -3.87
C LYS A 46 -12.33 -1.84 -2.41
N SER A 47 -12.44 -2.99 -1.73
CA SER A 47 -12.88 -3.05 -0.33
C SER A 47 -11.86 -2.40 0.60
N SER A 48 -10.57 -2.71 0.40
CA SER A 48 -9.47 -2.09 1.12
C SER A 48 -9.44 -0.57 0.95
N LEU A 49 -9.59 -0.06 -0.28
CA LEU A 49 -9.65 1.39 -0.52
C LEU A 49 -10.82 2.06 0.21
N LYS A 50 -12.00 1.46 0.16
CA LYS A 50 -13.18 1.99 0.88
C LYS A 50 -12.93 2.02 2.39
N PHE A 51 -12.29 0.99 2.94
CA PHE A 51 -11.92 0.91 4.34
C PHE A 51 -10.85 1.96 4.72
N LEU A 52 -9.74 2.03 3.98
CA LEU A 52 -8.64 2.97 4.19
C LEU A 52 -9.04 4.43 3.97
N ARG A 53 -10.20 4.70 3.35
CA ARG A 53 -10.82 6.03 3.31
C ARG A 53 -11.53 6.42 4.61
N ARG A 54 -12.08 5.43 5.32
CA ARG A 54 -12.80 5.64 6.59
C ARG A 54 -11.90 5.46 7.80
N THR A 55 -10.74 4.84 7.63
CA THR A 55 -9.82 4.48 8.71
C THR A 55 -8.42 5.04 8.43
N PRO A 56 -8.13 6.30 8.84
CA PRO A 56 -6.88 6.99 8.53
C PRO A 56 -5.63 6.28 9.08
N TRP A 57 -5.68 5.77 10.31
CA TRP A 57 -4.54 5.10 10.93
C TRP A 57 -4.09 3.87 10.13
N ALA A 58 -5.03 3.14 9.51
CA ALA A 58 -4.74 1.97 8.70
C ALA A 58 -4.08 2.38 7.38
N ARG A 59 -4.53 3.48 6.78
CA ARG A 59 -3.89 4.06 5.58
C ARG A 59 -2.44 4.39 5.85
N THR A 60 -2.15 5.09 6.95
CA THR A 60 -0.78 5.46 7.31
C THR A 60 0.11 4.22 7.49
N LYS A 61 -0.40 3.10 8.01
CA LYS A 61 0.35 1.84 8.07
C LYS A 61 0.66 1.27 6.68
N VAL A 62 -0.33 1.24 5.78
CA VAL A 62 -0.14 0.78 4.40
C VAL A 62 0.90 1.64 3.66
N GLU A 63 0.84 2.96 3.82
CA GLU A 63 1.82 3.88 3.24
C GLU A 63 3.23 3.63 3.79
N LYS A 64 3.37 3.42 5.10
CA LYS A 64 4.66 3.07 5.72
C LYS A 64 5.23 1.74 5.19
N MET A 65 4.38 0.72 5.06
CA MET A 65 4.79 -0.57 4.48
C MET A 65 5.31 -0.39 3.05
N TYR A 66 4.64 0.45 2.25
CA TYR A 66 5.07 0.77 0.90
C TYR A 66 6.42 1.48 0.84
N LEU A 67 6.64 2.47 1.72
CA LEU A 67 7.94 3.12 1.83
C LEU A 67 9.05 2.11 2.19
N SER A 68 8.79 1.25 3.17
CA SER A 68 9.77 0.21 3.56
C SER A 68 10.09 -0.76 2.42
N MET A 69 9.09 -1.12 1.61
CA MET A 69 9.30 -1.92 0.40
C MET A 69 10.17 -1.20 -0.63
N LEU A 70 9.93 0.10 -0.87
CA LEU A 70 10.74 0.90 -1.79
C LEU A 70 12.18 1.05 -1.29
N GLU A 71 12.38 1.22 0.01
CA GLU A 71 13.71 1.26 0.63
C GLU A 71 14.46 -0.07 0.43
N LYS A 72 13.78 -1.21 0.56
CA LYS A 72 14.37 -2.54 0.34
C LYS A 72 14.67 -2.85 -1.14
N ARG A 73 14.00 -2.18 -2.08
CA ARG A 73 14.23 -2.34 -3.53
C ARG A 73 15.37 -1.47 -4.06
N ARG A 74 15.88 -0.53 -3.26
CA ARG A 74 17.02 0.33 -3.60
C ARG A 74 18.34 -0.37 -3.26
#